data_AF-B8JD30-F1
#
_entry.id   AF-B8JD30-F1
#
_cell.length_a   1.000
_cell.length_b   1.000
_cell.length_c   1.000
_cell.angle_alpha   90.00
_cell.angle_beta   90.00
_cell.angle_gamma   90.00
#
_symmetry.space_group_name_H-M   'P 1'
#
loop_
_entity.id
_entity.type
_entity.pdbx_description
1 polymer ?
#
loop_
_entity_poly.entity_id
_entity_poly.type
_entity_poly.pdbx_seq_one_letter_code
_entity_poly.pdbx_strand_id
1 'polypeptide(L)'
;MVPSASLGIAFALALAAGGPRAQLDALEGRRRAEEAAARMLAQQERSVLDTLAESEAALAAAAAEARRAEAARAGAEAALAQAREEEAAAQARMQARLAELRPRLAARERLGRTGELQLLSSSRSLADLVKRRWLMERILSHDVALLAEADAARDARERARAARQREAGRLAALAKEAAERREDAAALREERETLLAALRTARGFHERAAAEAVVQQRRLAEFVATLPPPRSGGALPEGFAARRGRLPLPVAGHVTVGFGKVVNPRFNTVTVQNGLDVDAPAGAPVRAVAPGRVVHAGWFKGYGNIVIVDHGDGYHTLVAHLASMRTAMGEDVPAGAVLGTVGDTGSLKGPYLYFELREKGRPVDPRPWLAP
;
A
#
# COMPACT_ATOMS: atom_id res chain seq x y z
N MET A 1 -14.31 5.56 -71.96
CA MET A 1 -14.21 6.92 -72.50
C MET A 1 -13.18 7.68 -71.69
N VAL A 2 -12.04 7.98 -72.30
CA VAL A 2 -11.04 8.98 -71.88
C VAL A 2 -11.34 10.22 -72.76
N PRO A 3 -11.34 11.48 -72.28
CA PRO A 3 -10.14 12.29 -72.01
C PRO A 3 -10.30 13.27 -70.82
N SER A 4 -9.37 14.13 -70.40
CA SER A 4 -7.90 14.25 -70.40
C SER A 4 -7.62 15.59 -69.71
N ALA A 5 -6.54 15.62 -68.94
CA ALA A 5 -5.66 16.76 -68.71
C ALA A 5 -6.24 18.08 -68.16
N SER A 6 -5.92 18.37 -66.89
CA SER A 6 -5.24 19.62 -66.46
C SER A 6 -5.07 19.62 -64.93
N LEU A 7 -4.26 18.72 -64.36
CA LEU A 7 -3.92 18.80 -62.93
C LEU A 7 -2.51 18.27 -62.66
N GLY A 8 -1.56 18.73 -63.47
CA GLY A 8 -0.14 18.66 -63.16
C GLY A 8 0.35 20.06 -62.83
N ILE A 9 1.12 20.18 -61.75
CA ILE A 9 2.01 21.31 -61.44
C ILE A 9 1.34 22.50 -60.71
N ALA A 10 0.80 22.26 -59.52
CA ALA A 10 0.63 23.31 -58.49
C ALA A 10 0.68 22.82 -57.03
N PHE A 11 0.91 21.52 -56.79
CA PHE A 11 0.95 20.95 -55.43
C PHE A 11 2.38 20.57 -54.98
N ALA A 12 3.37 21.30 -55.51
CA ALA A 12 4.78 21.26 -55.08
C ALA A 12 5.21 22.55 -54.37
N LEU A 13 4.26 23.43 -54.02
CA LEU A 13 4.54 24.69 -53.32
C LEU A 13 3.63 24.95 -52.10
N ALA A 14 3.05 23.90 -51.50
CA ALA A 14 2.11 24.04 -50.38
C ALA A 14 2.48 23.21 -49.12
N LEU A 15 3.73 22.72 -49.01
CA LEU A 15 4.25 22.11 -47.77
C LEU A 15 5.47 22.84 -47.19
N ALA A 16 5.70 24.07 -47.65
CA ALA A 16 6.22 25.15 -46.81
C ALA A 16 5.10 25.77 -45.92
N ALA A 17 3.87 25.23 -45.97
CA ALA A 17 2.67 25.79 -45.36
C ALA A 17 1.98 24.81 -44.39
N GLY A 18 2.71 24.29 -43.40
CA GLY A 18 2.06 23.82 -42.17
C GLY A 18 1.65 25.04 -41.36
N GLY A 19 0.53 25.69 -41.71
CA GLY A 19 0.08 26.92 -41.06
C GLY A 19 -0.06 26.75 -39.54
N PRO A 20 -0.03 27.86 -38.77
CA PRO A 20 -0.05 27.85 -37.30
C PRO A 20 -1.12 26.94 -36.67
N ARG A 21 -2.22 26.64 -37.39
CA ARG A 21 -3.26 25.66 -37.02
C ARG A 21 -2.78 24.22 -36.87
N ALA A 22 -1.94 23.69 -37.77
CA ALA A 22 -1.45 22.30 -37.66
C ALA A 22 -0.42 22.14 -36.52
N GLN A 23 0.32 23.22 -36.21
CA GLN A 23 1.20 23.29 -35.05
C GLN A 23 0.41 23.47 -33.74
N LEU A 24 -0.70 24.22 -33.77
CA LEU A 24 -1.69 24.31 -32.68
C LEU A 24 -2.36 22.95 -32.41
N ASP A 25 -2.76 22.19 -33.43
CA ASP A 25 -3.37 20.87 -33.25
C ASP A 25 -2.41 19.85 -32.61
N ALA A 26 -1.12 19.91 -32.97
CA ALA A 26 -0.09 19.09 -32.35
C ALA A 26 0.20 19.50 -30.89
N LEU A 27 0.25 20.80 -30.60
CA LEU A 27 0.42 21.34 -29.24
C LEU A 27 -0.82 21.10 -28.36
N GLU A 28 -2.03 21.24 -28.91
CA GLU A 28 -3.28 20.87 -28.23
C GLU A 28 -3.36 19.37 -28.00
N GLY A 29 -2.93 18.54 -28.96
CA GLY A 29 -2.84 17.09 -28.81
C GLY A 29 -1.85 16.65 -27.74
N ARG A 30 -0.81 17.47 -27.48
CA ARG A 30 0.17 17.31 -26.39
C ARG A 30 -0.41 17.76 -25.06
N ARG A 31 -1.02 18.95 -24.99
CA ARG A 31 -1.73 19.46 -23.80
C ARG A 31 -2.84 18.51 -23.33
N ARG A 32 -3.68 18.03 -24.25
CA ARG A 32 -4.76 17.06 -23.95
C ARG A 32 -4.23 15.71 -23.46
N ALA A 33 -3.06 15.27 -23.97
CA ALA A 33 -2.42 14.04 -23.51
C ALA A 33 -1.81 14.18 -22.11
N GLU A 34 -1.15 15.30 -21.83
CA GLU A 34 -0.63 15.63 -20.50
C GLU A 34 -1.78 15.80 -19.49
N GLU A 35 -2.87 16.47 -19.88
CA GLU A 35 -4.08 16.58 -19.06
C GLU A 35 -4.76 15.21 -18.84
N ALA A 36 -4.71 14.29 -19.81
CA ALA A 36 -5.28 12.94 -19.66
C ALA A 36 -4.43 12.06 -18.75
N ALA A 37 -3.10 12.11 -18.87
CA ALA A 37 -2.17 11.41 -17.98
C ALA A 37 -2.26 11.95 -16.54
N ALA A 38 -2.33 13.28 -16.38
CA ALA A 38 -2.58 13.90 -15.08
C ALA A 38 -3.94 13.50 -14.49
N ARG A 39 -5.00 13.40 -15.32
CA ARG A 39 -6.33 12.92 -14.89
C ARG A 39 -6.32 11.47 -14.43
N MET A 40 -5.55 10.58 -15.08
CA MET A 40 -5.47 9.17 -14.70
C MET A 40 -4.58 8.92 -13.48
N LEU A 41 -3.47 9.65 -13.34
CA LEU A 41 -2.69 9.70 -12.09
C LEU A 41 -3.56 10.20 -10.94
N ALA A 42 -4.31 11.29 -11.16
CA ALA A 42 -5.26 11.78 -10.17
C ALA A 42 -6.37 10.75 -9.86
N GLN A 43 -6.75 9.89 -10.81
CA GLN A 43 -7.74 8.82 -10.59
C GLN A 43 -7.19 7.64 -9.80
N GLN A 44 -5.93 7.23 -10.05
CA GLN A 44 -5.25 6.19 -9.26
C GLN A 44 -4.90 6.70 -7.87
N GLU A 45 -4.42 7.94 -7.75
CA GLU A 45 -4.25 8.61 -6.46
C GLU A 45 -5.57 8.68 -5.72
N ARG A 46 -6.66 9.06 -6.39
CA ARG A 46 -7.99 9.07 -5.78
C ARG A 46 -8.41 7.67 -5.31
N SER A 47 -8.23 6.63 -6.12
CA SER A 47 -8.56 5.26 -5.71
C SER A 47 -7.74 4.77 -4.51
N VAL A 48 -6.47 5.15 -4.38
CA VAL A 48 -5.63 4.75 -3.24
C VAL A 48 -5.86 5.65 -2.03
N LEU A 49 -6.25 6.91 -2.24
CA LEU A 49 -6.71 7.81 -1.18
C LEU A 49 -8.08 7.36 -0.65
N ASP A 50 -8.95 6.82 -1.50
CA ASP A 50 -10.24 6.26 -1.12
C ASP A 50 -10.04 5.00 -0.26
N THR A 51 -9.15 4.08 -0.65
CA THR A 51 -8.82 2.90 0.18
C THR A 51 -8.13 3.28 1.49
N LEU A 52 -7.29 4.32 1.49
CA LEU A 52 -6.71 4.87 2.72
C LEU A 52 -7.80 5.45 3.63
N ALA A 53 -8.76 6.19 3.08
CA ALA A 53 -9.88 6.75 3.85
C ALA A 53 -10.77 5.66 4.45
N GLU A 54 -11.04 4.58 3.70
CA GLU A 54 -11.74 3.40 4.21
C GLU A 54 -10.97 2.73 5.35
N SER A 55 -9.66 2.56 5.21
CA SER A 55 -8.79 2.01 6.25
C SER A 55 -8.75 2.90 7.50
N GLU A 56 -8.70 4.23 7.34
CA GLU A 56 -8.75 5.18 8.46
C GLU A 56 -10.10 5.16 9.19
N ALA A 57 -11.20 5.05 8.45
CA ALA A 57 -12.53 4.89 9.04
C ALA A 57 -12.66 3.58 9.82
N ALA A 58 -12.17 2.47 9.26
CA ALA A 58 -12.16 1.17 9.92
C ALA A 58 -11.31 1.18 11.20
N LEU A 59 -10.11 1.76 11.15
CA LEU A 59 -9.24 1.93 12.32
C LEU A 59 -9.90 2.81 13.39
N ALA A 60 -10.56 3.91 13.00
CA ALA A 60 -11.24 4.78 13.94
C ALA A 60 -12.40 4.06 14.65
N ALA A 61 -13.17 3.25 13.92
CA ALA A 61 -14.23 2.41 14.47
C ALA A 61 -13.67 1.35 15.43
N ALA A 62 -12.67 0.58 15.02
CA ALA A 62 -12.03 -0.44 15.84
C ALA A 62 -11.39 0.15 17.11
N ALA A 63 -10.72 1.30 17.00
CA ALA A 63 -10.16 2.00 18.15
C ALA A 63 -11.24 2.53 19.11
N ALA A 64 -12.41 2.94 18.59
CA ALA A 64 -13.54 3.34 19.42
C ALA A 64 -14.14 2.14 20.16
N GLU A 65 -14.26 0.98 19.51
CA GLU A 65 -14.69 -0.27 20.14
C GLU A 65 -13.71 -0.72 21.23
N ALA A 66 -12.41 -0.72 20.95
CA ALA A 66 -11.37 -1.04 21.94
C ALA A 66 -11.43 -0.12 23.16
N ARG A 67 -11.62 1.20 22.96
CA ARG A 67 -11.80 2.15 24.07
C ARG A 67 -13.06 1.87 24.89
N ARG A 68 -14.18 1.51 24.24
CA ARG A 68 -15.42 1.14 24.95
C ARG A 68 -15.23 -0.15 25.75
N ALA A 69 -14.57 -1.14 25.19
CA ALA A 69 -14.26 -2.40 25.87
C ALA A 69 -13.35 -2.18 27.08
N GLU A 70 -12.31 -1.35 26.96
CA GLU A 70 -11.43 -1.00 28.09
C GLU A 70 -12.16 -0.20 29.17
N ALA A 71 -13.05 0.72 28.79
CA ALA A 71 -13.88 1.43 29.75
C ALA A 71 -14.83 0.48 30.51
N ALA A 72 -15.42 -0.49 29.80
CA ALA A 72 -16.25 -1.53 30.42
C ALA A 72 -15.44 -2.42 31.38
N ARG A 73 -14.21 -2.79 30.99
CA ARG A 73 -13.27 -3.53 31.84
C ARG A 73 -12.94 -2.76 33.11
N ALA A 74 -12.61 -1.48 32.99
CA ALA A 74 -12.31 -0.62 34.14
C ALA A 74 -13.53 -0.46 35.07
N GLY A 75 -14.74 -0.35 34.51
CA GLY A 75 -15.97 -0.35 35.30
C GLY A 75 -16.19 -1.66 36.06
N ALA A 76 -15.93 -2.80 35.45
CA ALA A 76 -16.02 -4.10 36.11
C ALA A 76 -14.92 -4.30 37.18
N GLU A 77 -13.74 -3.74 36.97
CA GLU A 77 -12.65 -3.75 37.96
C GLU A 77 -13.04 -2.95 39.23
N ALA A 78 -13.65 -1.78 39.04
CA ALA A 78 -14.19 -0.98 40.16
C ALA A 78 -15.33 -1.72 40.89
N ALA A 79 -16.26 -2.35 40.15
CA ALA A 79 -17.33 -3.16 40.74
C ALA A 79 -16.78 -4.35 41.55
N LEU A 80 -15.73 -5.01 41.05
CA LEU A 80 -15.06 -6.09 41.78
C LEU A 80 -14.38 -5.58 43.06
N ALA A 81 -13.79 -4.38 43.03
CA ALA A 81 -13.22 -3.75 44.22
C ALA A 81 -14.29 -3.50 45.29
N GLN A 82 -15.42 -2.90 44.90
CA GLN A 82 -16.56 -2.71 45.80
C GLN A 82 -17.09 -4.03 46.37
N ALA A 83 -17.25 -5.07 45.53
CA ALA A 83 -17.71 -6.38 45.98
C ALA A 83 -16.73 -7.05 46.97
N ARG A 84 -15.42 -6.80 46.84
CA ARG A 84 -14.40 -7.25 47.82
C ARG A 84 -14.57 -6.56 49.17
N GLU A 85 -14.83 -5.25 49.17
CA GLU A 85 -15.07 -4.49 50.40
C GLU A 85 -16.36 -4.95 51.10
N GLU A 86 -17.42 -5.20 50.33
CA GLU A 86 -18.68 -5.73 50.87
C GLU A 86 -18.52 -7.13 51.47
N GLU A 87 -17.77 -8.04 50.82
CA GLU A 87 -17.43 -9.36 51.39
C GLU A 87 -16.63 -9.21 52.69
N ALA A 88 -15.63 -8.32 52.72
CA ALA A 88 -14.82 -8.08 53.90
C ALA A 88 -15.65 -7.53 55.07
N ALA A 89 -16.55 -6.57 54.81
CA ALA A 89 -17.45 -6.01 55.82
C ALA A 89 -18.47 -7.06 56.33
N ALA A 90 -19.00 -7.92 55.45
CA ALA A 90 -19.85 -9.03 55.85
C ALA A 90 -19.09 -10.06 56.70
N GLN A 91 -17.85 -10.38 56.33
CA GLN A 91 -16.98 -11.27 57.08
C GLN A 91 -16.66 -10.71 58.47
N ALA A 92 -16.34 -9.43 58.59
CA ALA A 92 -16.09 -8.78 59.88
C ALA A 92 -17.34 -8.82 60.79
N ARG A 93 -18.53 -8.54 60.24
CA ARG A 93 -19.80 -8.64 60.97
C ARG A 93 -20.05 -10.07 61.47
N MET A 94 -19.85 -11.08 60.62
CA MET A 94 -19.96 -12.48 61.00
C MET A 94 -18.99 -12.84 62.12
N GLN A 95 -17.72 -12.43 62.02
CA GLN A 95 -16.71 -12.69 63.06
C GLN A 95 -17.06 -12.03 64.39
N ALA A 96 -17.58 -10.80 64.38
CA ALA A 96 -18.04 -10.10 65.59
C ALA A 96 -19.20 -10.85 66.27
N ARG A 97 -20.18 -11.33 65.52
CA ARG A 97 -21.30 -12.14 66.07
C ARG A 97 -20.83 -13.46 66.64
N LEU A 98 -19.90 -14.15 65.96
CA LEU A 98 -19.31 -15.38 66.49
C LEU A 98 -18.48 -15.14 67.75
N ALA A 99 -17.78 -14.00 67.86
CA ALA A 99 -17.02 -13.64 69.05
C ALA A 99 -17.93 -13.41 70.27
N GLU A 100 -19.11 -12.83 70.08
CA GLU A 100 -20.11 -12.66 71.14
C GLU A 100 -20.77 -13.99 71.53
N LEU A 101 -21.08 -14.83 70.55
CA LEU A 101 -21.82 -16.08 70.72
C LEU A 101 -20.97 -17.19 71.36
N ARG A 102 -19.68 -17.31 71.00
CA ARG A 102 -18.78 -18.37 71.47
C ARG A 102 -18.72 -18.55 73.00
N PRO A 103 -18.46 -17.51 73.82
CA PRO A 103 -18.39 -17.68 75.27
C PRO A 103 -19.74 -18.09 75.89
N ARG A 104 -20.85 -17.64 75.30
CA ARG A 104 -22.21 -17.98 75.76
C ARG A 104 -22.52 -19.45 75.49
N LEU A 105 -22.20 -19.94 74.30
CA LEU A 105 -22.34 -21.36 73.95
C LEU A 105 -21.47 -22.24 74.87
N ALA A 106 -20.21 -21.85 75.12
CA ALA A 106 -19.32 -22.57 76.03
C ALA A 106 -19.85 -22.57 77.48
N ALA A 107 -20.44 -21.46 77.95
CA ALA A 107 -21.07 -21.39 79.26
C ALA A 107 -22.30 -22.32 79.34
N ARG A 108 -23.12 -22.37 78.29
CA ARG A 108 -24.30 -23.25 78.19
C ARG A 108 -23.92 -24.73 78.15
N GLU A 109 -22.88 -25.07 77.39
CA GLU A 109 -22.34 -26.44 77.34
C GLU A 109 -21.87 -26.90 78.74
N ARG A 110 -21.16 -26.03 79.47
CA ARG A 110 -20.70 -26.31 80.84
C ARG A 110 -21.85 -26.43 81.84
N LEU A 111 -22.90 -25.63 81.69
CA LEU A 111 -24.07 -25.68 82.59
C LEU A 111 -24.83 -27.01 82.45
N GLY A 112 -24.88 -27.55 81.23
CA GLY A 112 -25.61 -28.78 80.91
C GLY A 112 -27.11 -28.68 81.17
N ARG A 113 -27.85 -29.76 80.87
CA ARG A 113 -29.32 -29.79 81.08
C ARG A 113 -29.73 -29.79 82.55
N THR A 114 -28.88 -30.28 83.44
CA THR A 114 -29.14 -30.39 84.88
C THR A 114 -28.82 -29.11 85.63
N GLY A 115 -27.86 -28.30 85.16
CA GLY A 115 -27.46 -27.05 85.81
C GLY A 115 -28.56 -25.98 85.81
N GLU A 116 -29.42 -25.94 84.79
CA GLU A 116 -30.57 -25.02 84.75
C GLU A 116 -31.59 -25.34 85.86
N LEU A 117 -31.90 -26.62 86.06
CA LEU A 117 -32.78 -27.07 87.14
C LEU A 117 -32.16 -26.81 88.52
N GLN A 118 -30.84 -26.96 88.63
CA GLN A 118 -30.08 -26.70 89.85
C GLN A 118 -30.02 -25.20 90.20
N LEU A 119 -29.96 -24.33 89.18
CA LEU A 119 -29.99 -22.87 89.33
C LEU A 119 -31.36 -22.39 89.83
N LEU A 120 -32.45 -23.03 89.37
CA LEU A 120 -33.81 -22.75 89.82
C LEU A 120 -34.09 -23.34 91.21
N SER A 121 -33.64 -24.56 91.49
CA SER A 121 -33.88 -25.24 92.77
C SER A 121 -33.07 -24.65 93.94
N SER A 122 -31.98 -23.93 93.66
CA SER A 122 -31.19 -23.19 94.67
C SER A 122 -31.81 -21.84 95.08
N SER A 123 -33.08 -21.59 94.75
CA SER A 123 -33.81 -20.38 95.17
C SER A 123 -34.21 -20.46 96.66
N ARG A 124 -34.14 -19.32 97.37
CA ARG A 124 -34.45 -19.25 98.82
C ARG A 124 -35.89 -18.87 99.14
N SER A 125 -36.65 -18.42 98.14
CA SER A 125 -38.05 -18.03 98.26
C SER A 125 -38.78 -18.15 96.93
N LEU A 126 -40.12 -18.19 96.96
CA LEU A 126 -40.95 -18.22 95.77
C LEU A 126 -40.72 -16.99 94.87
N ALA A 127 -40.52 -15.81 95.47
CA ALA A 127 -40.21 -14.59 94.74
C ALA A 127 -38.85 -14.65 94.01
N ASP A 128 -37.82 -15.23 94.66
CA ASP A 128 -36.50 -15.45 94.05
C ASP A 128 -36.60 -16.45 92.88
N LEU A 129 -37.35 -17.55 93.06
CA LEU A 129 -37.60 -18.52 91.99
C LEU A 129 -38.23 -17.88 90.74
N VAL A 130 -39.29 -17.08 90.93
CA VAL A 130 -39.97 -16.38 89.82
C VAL A 130 -39.02 -15.41 89.12
N LYS A 131 -38.24 -14.63 89.88
CA LYS A 131 -37.25 -13.69 89.32
C LYS A 131 -36.16 -14.40 88.52
N ARG A 132 -35.60 -15.51 89.04
CA ARG A 132 -34.59 -16.32 88.33
C ARG A 132 -35.14 -16.93 87.05
N ARG A 133 -36.36 -17.48 87.09
CA ARG A 133 -37.04 -18.00 85.90
C ARG A 133 -37.19 -16.91 84.84
N TRP A 134 -37.67 -15.72 85.22
CA TRP A 134 -37.84 -14.59 84.30
C TRP A 134 -36.50 -14.13 83.69
N LEU A 135 -35.44 -14.01 84.49
CA LEU A 135 -34.10 -13.66 84.00
C LEU A 135 -33.55 -14.72 83.04
N MET A 136 -33.74 -15.99 83.34
CA MET A 136 -33.28 -17.10 82.50
C MET A 136 -34.00 -17.11 81.16
N GLU A 137 -35.32 -16.92 81.16
CA GLU A 137 -36.10 -16.79 79.93
C GLU A 137 -35.60 -15.61 79.07
N ARG A 138 -35.34 -14.45 79.68
CA ARG A 138 -34.78 -13.26 79.01
C ARG A 138 -33.42 -13.54 78.37
N ILE A 139 -32.53 -14.24 79.06
CA ILE A 139 -31.19 -14.61 78.55
C ILE A 139 -31.33 -15.58 77.37
N LEU A 140 -32.15 -16.62 77.51
CA LEU A 140 -32.36 -17.60 76.45
C LEU A 140 -32.96 -16.99 75.18
N SER A 141 -33.98 -16.14 75.33
CA SER A 141 -34.55 -15.42 74.17
C SER A 141 -33.51 -14.56 73.46
N HIS A 142 -32.61 -13.91 74.22
CA HIS A 142 -31.53 -13.11 73.65
C HIS A 142 -30.45 -13.98 72.97
N ASP A 143 -30.07 -15.12 73.57
CA ASP A 143 -29.10 -16.05 72.96
C ASP A 143 -29.65 -16.68 71.66
N VAL A 144 -30.94 -17.01 71.62
CA VAL A 144 -31.62 -17.46 70.39
C VAL A 144 -31.62 -16.36 69.32
N ALA A 145 -31.86 -15.10 69.70
CA ALA A 145 -31.78 -13.98 68.77
C ALA A 145 -30.35 -13.80 68.23
N LEU A 146 -29.32 -13.89 69.07
CA LEU A 146 -27.91 -13.82 68.66
C LEU A 146 -27.53 -14.96 67.70
N LEU A 147 -28.04 -16.17 67.91
CA LEU A 147 -27.85 -17.29 66.98
C LEU A 147 -28.44 -16.97 65.60
N ALA A 148 -29.68 -16.50 65.56
CA ALA A 148 -30.33 -16.10 64.31
C ALA A 148 -29.58 -14.96 63.59
N GLU A 149 -29.07 -13.98 64.35
CA GLU A 149 -28.23 -12.90 63.80
C GLU A 149 -26.88 -13.42 63.25
N ALA A 150 -26.26 -14.40 63.91
CA ALA A 150 -25.01 -15.01 63.46
C ALA A 150 -25.22 -15.81 62.16
N ASP A 151 -26.30 -16.59 62.07
CA ASP A 151 -26.68 -17.31 60.85
C ASP A 151 -26.98 -16.33 59.70
N ALA A 152 -27.74 -15.27 59.97
CA ALA A 152 -28.00 -14.22 58.99
C ALA A 152 -26.71 -13.52 58.51
N ALA A 153 -25.74 -13.29 59.41
CA ALA A 153 -24.44 -12.71 59.06
C ALA A 153 -23.59 -13.66 58.21
N ARG A 154 -23.62 -14.96 58.49
CA ARG A 154 -22.98 -15.99 57.66
C ARG A 154 -23.57 -16.03 56.26
N ASP A 155 -24.90 -16.04 56.16
CA ASP A 155 -25.60 -16.07 54.87
C ASP A 155 -25.38 -14.76 54.07
N ALA A 156 -25.26 -13.62 54.75
CA ALA A 156 -24.86 -12.36 54.13
C ALA A 156 -23.43 -12.43 53.55
N ARG A 157 -22.49 -13.02 54.28
CA ARG A 157 -21.11 -13.22 53.81
C ARG A 157 -21.06 -14.13 52.58
N GLU A 158 -21.80 -15.24 52.57
CA GLU A 158 -21.82 -16.13 51.39
C GLU A 158 -22.47 -15.46 50.17
N ARG A 159 -23.53 -14.66 50.37
CA ARG A 159 -24.11 -13.85 49.29
C ARG A 159 -23.12 -12.83 48.72
N ALA A 160 -22.37 -12.13 49.58
CA ALA A 160 -21.35 -11.18 49.16
C ALA A 160 -20.19 -11.87 48.42
N ARG A 161 -19.72 -13.02 48.93
CA ARG A 161 -18.72 -13.85 48.26
C ARG A 161 -19.16 -14.30 46.86
N ALA A 162 -20.41 -14.75 46.72
CA ALA A 162 -20.97 -15.14 45.44
C ALA A 162 -21.08 -13.94 44.47
N ALA A 163 -21.43 -12.75 44.96
CA ALA A 163 -21.43 -11.52 44.17
C ALA A 163 -20.02 -11.17 43.68
N ARG A 164 -19.01 -11.20 44.56
CA ARG A 164 -17.61 -10.99 44.18
C ARG A 164 -17.15 -11.99 43.12
N GLN A 165 -17.53 -13.27 43.23
CA GLN A 165 -17.18 -14.28 42.23
C GLN A 165 -17.83 -13.99 40.87
N ARG A 166 -19.08 -13.53 40.84
CA ARG A 166 -19.74 -13.10 39.59
C ARG A 166 -19.02 -11.92 38.95
N GLU A 167 -18.67 -10.89 39.73
CA GLU A 167 -17.92 -9.74 39.22
C GLU A 167 -16.51 -10.13 38.74
N ALA A 168 -15.84 -11.06 39.42
CA ALA A 168 -14.55 -11.58 38.98
C ALA A 168 -14.64 -12.32 37.64
N GLY A 169 -15.69 -13.13 37.44
CA GLY A 169 -15.96 -13.79 36.16
C GLY A 169 -16.28 -12.78 35.05
N ARG A 170 -17.07 -11.74 35.36
CA ARG A 170 -17.38 -10.65 34.43
C ARG A 170 -16.13 -9.88 34.01
N LEU A 171 -15.26 -9.54 34.96
CA LEU A 171 -13.98 -8.87 34.68
C LEU A 171 -13.09 -9.74 33.77
N ALA A 172 -13.00 -11.04 34.03
CA ALA A 172 -12.20 -11.94 33.20
C ALA A 172 -12.72 -12.01 31.74
N ALA A 173 -14.05 -12.07 31.56
CA ALA A 173 -14.66 -12.04 30.23
C ALA A 173 -14.40 -10.72 29.49
N LEU A 174 -14.62 -9.58 30.17
CA LEU A 174 -14.39 -8.25 29.59
C LEU A 174 -12.90 -7.97 29.33
N ALA A 175 -12.00 -8.50 30.16
CA ALA A 175 -10.56 -8.38 29.93
C ALA A 175 -10.13 -9.13 28.67
N LYS A 176 -10.70 -10.31 28.41
CA LYS A 176 -10.47 -11.06 27.18
C LYS A 176 -11.01 -10.29 25.96
N GLU A 177 -12.24 -9.81 26.02
CA GLU A 177 -12.84 -9.00 24.95
C GLU A 177 -12.02 -7.72 24.68
N ALA A 178 -11.61 -6.99 25.71
CA ALA A 178 -10.79 -5.79 25.56
C ALA A 178 -9.42 -6.08 24.93
N ALA A 179 -8.80 -7.21 25.25
CA ALA A 179 -7.55 -7.65 24.63
C ALA A 179 -7.74 -7.94 23.13
N GLU A 180 -8.77 -8.71 22.75
CA GLU A 180 -9.09 -9.02 21.36
C GLU A 180 -9.34 -7.74 20.55
N ARG A 181 -10.19 -6.82 21.06
CA ARG A 181 -10.46 -5.55 20.37
C ARG A 181 -9.24 -4.65 20.23
N ARG A 182 -8.32 -4.72 21.20
CA ARG A 182 -7.06 -3.98 21.14
C ARG A 182 -6.13 -4.56 20.08
N GLU A 183 -6.06 -5.88 19.96
CA GLU A 183 -5.28 -6.55 18.91
C GLU A 183 -5.84 -6.25 17.52
N ASP A 184 -7.16 -6.31 17.32
CA ASP A 184 -7.82 -5.94 16.06
C ASP A 184 -7.46 -4.50 15.63
N ALA A 185 -7.55 -3.55 16.57
CA ALA A 185 -7.19 -2.15 16.31
C ALA A 185 -5.69 -1.98 16.02
N ALA A 186 -4.83 -2.78 16.62
CA ALA A 186 -3.39 -2.76 16.35
C ALA A 186 -3.06 -3.31 14.96
N ALA A 187 -3.70 -4.41 14.55
CA ALA A 187 -3.54 -5.01 13.22
C ALA A 187 -3.93 -4.04 12.10
N LEU A 188 -5.11 -3.40 12.22
CA LEU A 188 -5.55 -2.38 11.26
C LEU A 188 -4.61 -1.17 11.21
N ARG A 189 -4.01 -0.79 12.34
CA ARG A 189 -3.02 0.29 12.38
C ARG A 189 -1.76 -0.08 11.61
N GLU A 190 -1.27 -1.30 11.77
CA GLU A 190 -0.08 -1.80 11.06
C GLU A 190 -0.32 -1.89 9.55
N GLU A 191 -1.49 -2.38 9.13
CA GLU A 191 -1.91 -2.40 7.73
C GLU A 191 -1.92 -0.98 7.13
N ARG A 192 -2.49 -0.01 7.84
CA ARG A 192 -2.52 1.41 7.42
C ARG A 192 -1.13 2.02 7.29
N GLU A 193 -0.23 1.77 8.25
CA GLU A 193 1.16 2.25 8.15
C GLU A 193 1.90 1.62 6.95
N THR A 194 1.64 0.34 6.67
CA THR A 194 2.20 -0.35 5.50
C THR A 194 1.70 0.26 4.19
N LEU A 195 0.40 0.53 4.09
CA LEU A 195 -0.20 1.22 2.93
C LEU A 195 0.39 2.62 2.73
N LEU A 196 0.56 3.38 3.80
CA LEU A 196 1.19 4.71 3.75
C LEU A 196 2.66 4.66 3.34
N ALA A 197 3.41 3.67 3.83
CA ALA A 197 4.80 3.47 3.43
C ALA A 197 4.88 3.13 1.93
N ALA A 198 4.04 2.20 1.45
CA ALA A 198 3.94 1.85 0.04
C ALA A 198 3.62 3.07 -0.83
N LEU A 199 2.63 3.88 -0.43
CA LEU A 199 2.27 5.14 -1.09
C LEU A 199 3.43 6.13 -1.19
N ARG A 200 4.15 6.36 -0.09
CA ARG A 200 5.32 7.26 -0.06
C ARG A 200 6.42 6.76 -1.00
N THR A 201 6.67 5.46 -1.02
CA THR A 201 7.67 4.86 -1.91
C THR A 201 7.28 4.96 -3.38
N ALA A 202 6.00 4.67 -3.72
CA ALA A 202 5.48 4.77 -5.08
C ALA A 202 5.58 6.21 -5.59
N ARG A 203 5.11 7.18 -4.81
CA ARG A 203 5.19 8.61 -5.15
C ARG A 203 6.64 9.05 -5.40
N GLY A 204 7.54 8.70 -4.49
CA GLY A 204 8.96 9.04 -4.62
C GLY A 204 9.66 8.36 -5.81
N PHE A 205 9.24 7.17 -6.22
CA PHE A 205 9.78 6.50 -7.41
C PHE A 205 9.30 7.17 -8.71
N HIS A 206 8.01 7.47 -8.80
CA HIS A 206 7.43 8.08 -10.01
C HIS A 206 7.93 9.51 -10.24
N GLU A 207 8.04 10.34 -9.20
CA GLU A 207 8.58 11.70 -9.31
C GLU A 207 10.04 11.70 -9.79
N ARG A 208 10.87 10.76 -9.29
CA ARG A 208 12.29 10.63 -9.70
C ARG A 208 12.46 10.06 -11.11
N ALA A 209 11.71 9.01 -11.46
CA ALA A 209 11.77 8.40 -12.79
C ALA A 209 11.32 9.38 -13.89
N ALA A 210 10.28 10.18 -13.64
CA ALA A 210 9.82 11.19 -14.59
C ALA A 210 10.86 12.32 -14.79
N ALA A 211 11.49 12.79 -13.71
CA ALA A 211 12.52 13.83 -13.79
C ALA A 211 13.77 13.35 -14.55
N GLU A 212 14.23 12.12 -14.30
CA GLU A 212 15.42 11.56 -14.97
C GLU A 212 15.20 11.33 -16.46
N ALA A 213 14.02 10.83 -16.86
CA ALA A 213 13.70 10.58 -18.27
C ALA A 213 13.74 11.87 -19.12
N VAL A 214 13.19 12.97 -18.60
CA VAL A 214 13.23 14.29 -19.26
C VAL A 214 14.66 14.78 -19.43
N VAL A 215 15.51 14.58 -18.43
CA VAL A 215 16.94 14.98 -18.49
C VAL A 215 17.71 14.12 -19.50
N GLN A 216 17.50 12.79 -19.54
CA GLN A 216 18.19 11.93 -20.51
C GLN A 216 17.78 12.24 -21.95
N GLN A 217 16.50 12.52 -22.20
CA GLN A 217 16.02 12.87 -23.54
C GLN A 217 16.63 14.18 -24.05
N ARG A 218 16.76 15.20 -23.18
CA ARG A 218 17.43 16.47 -23.53
C ARG A 218 18.90 16.27 -23.87
N ARG A 219 19.62 15.48 -23.07
CA ARG A 219 21.04 15.18 -23.31
C ARG A 219 21.27 14.45 -24.64
N LEU A 220 20.38 13.54 -25.03
CA LEU A 220 20.47 12.89 -26.33
C LEU A 220 20.20 13.86 -27.48
N ALA A 221 19.21 14.75 -27.33
CA ALA A 221 18.93 15.77 -28.33
C ALA A 221 20.10 16.74 -28.52
N GLU A 222 20.73 17.18 -27.43
CA GLU A 222 21.94 18.02 -27.45
C GLU A 222 23.13 17.28 -28.06
N PHE A 223 23.38 16.03 -27.66
CA PHE A 223 24.47 15.22 -28.21
C PHE A 223 24.34 15.04 -29.74
N VAL A 224 23.13 14.70 -30.21
CA VAL A 224 22.87 14.54 -31.65
C VAL A 224 23.03 15.87 -32.40
N ALA A 225 22.73 17.01 -31.77
CA ALA A 225 22.98 18.32 -32.37
C ALA A 225 24.47 18.69 -32.45
N THR A 226 25.33 18.09 -31.60
CA THR A 226 26.79 18.27 -31.64
C THR A 226 27.51 17.35 -32.62
N LEU A 227 26.81 16.41 -33.26
CA LEU A 227 27.39 15.55 -34.29
C LEU A 227 27.79 16.38 -35.52
N PRO A 228 28.80 15.94 -36.30
CA PRO A 228 29.25 16.65 -37.50
C PRO A 228 28.07 16.98 -38.44
N PRO A 229 28.11 18.12 -39.16
CA PRO A 229 27.04 18.49 -40.07
C PRO A 229 26.79 17.37 -41.10
N PRO A 230 25.53 17.12 -41.47
CA PRO A 230 25.18 16.01 -42.36
C PRO A 230 25.93 16.14 -43.67
N ARG A 231 26.55 15.05 -44.11
CA ARG A 231 27.28 15.04 -45.38
C ARG A 231 26.32 15.34 -46.52
N SER A 232 26.66 16.32 -47.35
CA SER A 232 25.95 16.57 -48.62
C SER A 232 26.34 15.48 -49.62
N GLY A 233 25.35 14.70 -50.08
CA GLY A 233 25.56 13.53 -50.93
C GLY A 233 25.79 12.26 -50.11
N GLY A 234 24.70 11.61 -49.70
CA GLY A 234 24.75 10.29 -49.07
C GLY A 234 25.24 9.20 -50.03
N ALA A 235 25.57 8.02 -49.50
CA ALA A 235 25.97 6.85 -50.30
C ALA A 235 24.83 6.27 -51.19
N LEU A 236 23.67 6.93 -51.21
CA LEU A 236 22.49 6.55 -51.97
C LEU A 236 22.30 7.47 -53.18
N PRO A 237 22.27 6.93 -54.43
CA PRO A 237 22.10 7.72 -55.65
C PRO A 237 20.79 8.53 -55.72
N GLU A 238 19.72 8.05 -55.09
CA GLU A 238 18.38 8.68 -55.08
C GLU A 238 18.08 9.41 -53.76
N GLY A 239 19.04 9.46 -52.82
CA GLY A 239 18.86 10.01 -51.48
C GLY A 239 18.10 9.09 -50.51
N PHE A 240 18.22 9.35 -49.20
CA PHE A 240 17.58 8.51 -48.17
C PHE A 240 16.04 8.60 -48.21
N ALA A 241 15.49 9.77 -48.53
CA ALA A 241 14.04 10.00 -48.62
C ALA A 241 13.34 9.09 -49.65
N ALA A 242 14.00 8.72 -50.74
CA ALA A 242 13.46 7.82 -51.77
C ALA A 242 13.28 6.37 -51.28
N ARG A 243 13.83 6.01 -50.12
CA ARG A 243 13.71 4.68 -49.50
C ARG A 243 12.48 4.51 -48.61
N ARG A 244 11.62 5.53 -48.50
CA ARG A 244 10.38 5.44 -47.73
C ARG A 244 9.52 4.27 -48.22
N GLY A 245 9.05 3.43 -47.29
CA GLY A 245 8.29 2.20 -47.55
C GLY A 245 9.13 1.03 -48.08
N ARG A 246 10.47 1.13 -48.10
CA ARG A 246 11.39 0.13 -48.64
C ARG A 246 12.53 -0.25 -47.68
N LEU A 247 12.58 0.34 -46.48
CA LEU A 247 13.63 0.02 -45.52
C LEU A 247 13.35 -1.35 -44.86
N PRO A 248 14.33 -2.26 -44.78
CA PRO A 248 14.17 -3.47 -44.00
C PRO A 248 14.05 -3.14 -42.51
N LEU A 249 13.37 -4.01 -41.75
CA LEU A 249 13.47 -3.99 -40.30
C LEU A 249 14.93 -4.23 -39.87
N PRO A 250 15.44 -3.47 -38.87
CA PRO A 250 16.83 -3.60 -38.42
C PRO A 250 17.13 -4.94 -37.76
N VAL A 251 16.11 -5.66 -37.29
CA VAL A 251 16.24 -7.02 -36.74
C VAL A 251 15.03 -7.85 -37.16
N ALA A 252 15.23 -9.16 -37.34
CA ALA A 252 14.12 -10.07 -37.55
C ALA A 252 13.31 -10.19 -36.26
N GLY A 253 12.09 -9.67 -36.27
CA GLY A 253 11.21 -9.55 -35.10
C GLY A 253 9.93 -8.80 -35.43
N HIS A 254 9.12 -8.52 -34.41
CA HIS A 254 7.88 -7.75 -34.56
C HIS A 254 7.88 -6.49 -33.69
N VAL A 255 7.34 -5.40 -34.24
CA VAL A 255 7.21 -4.12 -33.54
C VAL A 255 6.18 -4.28 -32.41
N THR A 256 6.63 -4.31 -31.16
CA THR A 256 5.75 -4.38 -29.98
C THR A 256 5.26 -3.00 -29.59
N VAL A 257 6.09 -1.97 -29.79
CA VAL A 257 5.78 -0.60 -29.41
C VAL A 257 6.04 0.37 -30.55
N GLY A 258 5.07 1.24 -30.82
CA GLY A 258 5.11 2.21 -31.92
C GLY A 258 5.68 3.56 -31.57
N PHE A 259 5.96 4.35 -32.61
CA PHE A 259 6.31 5.75 -32.48
C PHE A 259 5.09 6.57 -32.06
N GLY A 260 5.31 7.62 -31.26
CA GLY A 260 4.25 8.50 -30.79
C GLY A 260 3.63 8.02 -29.48
N LYS A 261 2.31 8.15 -29.33
CA LYS A 261 1.62 7.84 -28.07
C LYS A 261 1.55 6.32 -27.87
N VAL A 262 2.30 5.82 -26.90
CA VAL A 262 2.28 4.42 -26.50
C VAL A 262 1.60 4.29 -25.16
N VAL A 263 0.55 3.48 -25.12
CA VAL A 263 -0.10 3.07 -23.87
C VAL A 263 0.62 1.83 -23.34
N ASN A 264 1.21 1.91 -22.16
CA ASN A 264 1.75 0.73 -21.49
C ASN A 264 0.61 -0.01 -20.77
N PRO A 265 0.21 -1.22 -21.19
CA PRO A 265 -0.95 -1.92 -20.64
C PRO A 265 -0.78 -2.36 -19.17
N ARG A 266 0.46 -2.47 -18.66
CA ARG A 266 0.74 -2.91 -17.28
C ARG A 266 0.66 -1.77 -16.26
N PHE A 267 0.93 -0.54 -16.69
CA PHE A 267 0.96 0.66 -15.82
C PHE A 267 -0.04 1.74 -16.24
N ASN A 268 -0.79 1.50 -17.32
CA ASN A 268 -1.77 2.40 -17.95
C ASN A 268 -1.24 3.84 -18.16
N THR A 269 0.06 3.97 -18.41
CA THR A 269 0.74 5.24 -18.66
C THR A 269 0.88 5.48 -20.17
N VAL A 270 0.67 6.72 -20.60
CA VAL A 270 0.92 7.15 -21.99
C VAL A 270 2.31 7.78 -22.05
N THR A 271 3.26 7.07 -22.65
CA THR A 271 4.60 7.61 -22.91
C THR A 271 4.69 7.99 -24.39
N VAL A 272 5.31 9.13 -24.69
CA VAL A 272 5.63 9.49 -26.08
C VAL A 272 6.95 8.82 -26.43
N GLN A 273 6.89 7.82 -27.30
CA GLN A 273 8.07 7.12 -27.77
C GLN A 273 8.58 7.77 -29.06
N ASN A 274 9.86 8.14 -29.07
CA ASN A 274 10.53 8.74 -30.23
C ASN A 274 11.00 7.70 -31.27
N GLY A 275 10.68 6.43 -31.08
CA GLY A 275 11.13 5.31 -31.90
C GLY A 275 10.20 4.10 -31.78
N LEU A 276 10.67 2.94 -32.19
CA LEU A 276 9.97 1.66 -32.18
C LEU A 276 10.69 0.70 -31.23
N ASP A 277 9.94 -0.07 -30.43
CA ASP A 277 10.49 -1.26 -29.78
C ASP A 277 10.20 -2.45 -30.69
N VAL A 278 11.26 -3.14 -31.10
CA VAL A 278 11.18 -4.38 -31.88
C VAL A 278 11.58 -5.52 -30.96
N ASP A 279 10.64 -6.44 -30.72
CA ASP A 279 10.91 -7.63 -29.95
C ASP A 279 11.71 -8.63 -30.79
N ALA A 280 12.83 -9.07 -30.23
CA ALA A 280 13.79 -9.94 -30.87
C ALA A 280 14.62 -10.66 -29.79
N PRO A 281 15.01 -11.93 -30.02
CA PRO A 281 15.74 -12.69 -29.02
C PRO A 281 17.12 -12.08 -28.74
N ALA A 282 17.59 -12.19 -27.50
CA ALA A 282 18.94 -11.77 -27.12
C ALA A 282 19.99 -12.43 -28.04
N GLY A 283 20.98 -11.64 -28.48
CA GLY A 283 22.01 -12.10 -29.42
C GLY A 283 21.62 -12.01 -30.89
N ALA A 284 20.36 -11.70 -31.24
CA ALA A 284 19.95 -11.54 -32.64
C ALA A 284 20.77 -10.44 -33.35
N PRO A 285 21.21 -10.64 -34.60
CA PRO A 285 22.00 -9.66 -35.32
C PRO A 285 21.16 -8.44 -35.71
N VAL A 286 21.61 -7.27 -35.28
CA VAL A 286 21.01 -5.96 -35.64
C VAL A 286 21.75 -5.42 -36.86
N ARG A 287 21.01 -5.01 -37.88
CA ARG A 287 21.53 -4.63 -39.20
C ARG A 287 21.23 -3.17 -39.54
N ALA A 288 22.12 -2.56 -40.32
CA ALA A 288 21.91 -1.24 -40.90
C ALA A 288 20.76 -1.26 -41.91
N VAL A 289 19.76 -0.39 -41.73
CA VAL A 289 18.59 -0.33 -42.61
C VAL A 289 18.89 0.28 -43.98
N ALA A 290 19.96 1.06 -44.08
CA ALA A 290 20.43 1.69 -45.31
C ALA A 290 21.96 1.88 -45.22
N PRO A 291 22.67 2.14 -46.34
CA PRO A 291 24.09 2.43 -46.26
C PRO A 291 24.30 3.79 -45.58
N GLY A 292 25.39 3.94 -44.86
CA GLY A 292 25.68 5.17 -44.11
C GLY A 292 27.01 5.10 -43.39
N ARG A 293 27.28 6.07 -42.52
CA ARG A 293 28.46 6.12 -41.67
C ARG A 293 28.06 6.09 -40.21
N VAL A 294 28.75 5.29 -39.42
CA VAL A 294 28.57 5.27 -37.97
C VAL A 294 29.11 6.57 -37.39
N VAL A 295 28.22 7.41 -36.86
CA VAL A 295 28.58 8.68 -36.20
C VAL A 295 28.71 8.53 -34.70
N HIS A 296 28.18 7.45 -34.13
CA HIS A 296 28.40 7.08 -32.74
C HIS A 296 28.25 5.57 -32.55
N ALA A 297 29.15 4.96 -31.77
CA ALA A 297 29.05 3.59 -31.30
C ALA A 297 29.61 3.55 -29.88
N GLY A 298 28.75 3.43 -28.87
CA GLY A 298 29.18 3.56 -27.48
C GLY A 298 28.03 3.40 -26.48
N TRP A 299 28.35 3.55 -25.20
CA TRP A 299 27.34 3.59 -24.14
C TRP A 299 26.75 5.00 -23.99
N PHE A 300 25.43 5.10 -23.98
CA PHE A 300 24.69 6.32 -23.71
C PHE A 300 23.71 6.13 -22.56
N LYS A 301 23.78 7.00 -21.55
CA LYS A 301 22.96 6.89 -20.33
C LYS A 301 21.46 6.96 -20.69
N GLY A 302 20.70 5.94 -20.28
CA GLY A 302 19.27 5.79 -20.60
C GLY A 302 18.96 5.01 -21.88
N TYR A 303 19.96 4.75 -22.74
CA TYR A 303 19.83 4.00 -23.99
C TYR A 303 20.74 2.76 -24.04
N GLY A 304 21.69 2.63 -23.10
CA GLY A 304 22.64 1.53 -23.05
C GLY A 304 23.66 1.62 -24.19
N ASN A 305 24.08 0.48 -24.73
CA ASN A 305 24.91 0.49 -25.93
C ASN A 305 24.06 0.90 -27.14
N ILE A 306 24.50 1.95 -27.81
CA ILE A 306 23.80 2.61 -28.89
C ILE A 306 24.73 2.75 -30.10
N VAL A 307 24.18 2.55 -31.29
CA VAL A 307 24.83 2.87 -32.56
C VAL A 307 23.96 3.86 -33.31
N ILE A 308 24.55 4.96 -33.75
CA ILE A 308 23.91 5.99 -34.56
C ILE A 308 24.57 5.99 -35.93
N VAL A 309 23.78 5.83 -36.99
CA VAL A 309 24.24 5.83 -38.38
C VAL A 309 23.68 7.06 -39.09
N ASP A 310 24.56 7.87 -39.65
CA ASP A 310 24.22 8.96 -40.57
C ASP A 310 24.10 8.42 -41.99
N HIS A 311 22.95 8.61 -42.60
CA HIS A 311 22.66 8.18 -43.97
C HIS A 311 22.82 9.31 -45.01
N GLY A 312 23.18 10.52 -44.57
CA GLY A 312 23.22 11.72 -45.38
C GLY A 312 21.89 12.49 -45.37
N ASP A 313 21.92 13.71 -45.92
CA ASP A 313 20.75 14.60 -46.06
C ASP A 313 20.01 14.92 -44.74
N GLY A 314 20.70 14.75 -43.60
CA GLY A 314 20.16 14.97 -42.26
C GLY A 314 19.43 13.76 -41.67
N TYR A 315 19.46 12.60 -42.31
CA TYR A 315 18.81 11.38 -41.82
C TYR A 315 19.74 10.54 -40.94
N HIS A 316 19.28 10.22 -39.74
CA HIS A 316 20.01 9.37 -38.81
C HIS A 316 19.13 8.22 -38.35
N THR A 317 19.70 7.02 -38.26
CA THR A 317 19.06 5.92 -37.54
C THR A 317 19.81 5.62 -36.27
N LEU A 318 19.06 5.22 -35.26
CA LEU A 318 19.55 4.95 -33.92
C LEU A 318 19.04 3.58 -33.51
N VAL A 319 19.98 2.72 -33.11
CA VAL A 319 19.70 1.40 -32.54
C VAL A 319 20.30 1.33 -31.13
N ALA A 320 19.51 0.97 -30.13
CA ALA A 320 19.94 0.98 -28.73
C ALA A 320 19.67 -0.35 -28.02
N HIS A 321 20.09 -0.44 -26.74
CA HIS A 321 20.06 -1.64 -25.91
C HIS A 321 20.87 -2.83 -26.45
N LEU A 322 21.94 -2.56 -27.20
CA LEU A 322 22.75 -3.62 -27.81
C LEU A 322 23.55 -4.41 -26.75
N ALA A 323 23.64 -5.73 -26.89
CA ALA A 323 24.53 -6.56 -26.06
C ALA A 323 26.00 -6.43 -26.51
N SER A 324 26.23 -6.35 -27.82
CA SER A 324 27.55 -6.15 -28.41
C SER A 324 27.47 -5.22 -29.62
N MET A 325 28.52 -4.45 -29.86
CA MET A 325 28.67 -3.61 -31.05
C MET A 325 29.75 -4.24 -31.94
N ARG A 326 29.45 -4.37 -33.23
CA ARG A 326 30.37 -4.93 -34.24
C ARG A 326 30.91 -3.89 -35.20
N THR A 327 30.60 -2.63 -34.94
CA THR A 327 31.00 -1.47 -35.74
C THR A 327 31.59 -0.38 -34.84
N ALA A 328 32.47 0.44 -35.40
CA ALA A 328 33.13 1.53 -34.69
C ALA A 328 32.75 2.91 -35.25
N MET A 329 32.91 3.95 -34.44
CA MET A 329 32.70 5.33 -34.88
C MET A 329 33.60 5.66 -36.08
N GLY A 330 33.02 6.27 -37.11
CA GLY A 330 33.69 6.64 -38.35
C GLY A 330 33.63 5.58 -39.44
N GLU A 331 33.17 4.36 -39.15
CA GLU A 331 33.07 3.26 -40.11
C GLU A 331 31.93 3.47 -41.12
N ASP A 332 32.19 3.22 -42.41
CA ASP A 332 31.14 3.18 -43.44
C ASP A 332 30.48 1.79 -43.45
N VAL A 333 29.17 1.75 -43.31
CA VAL A 333 28.37 0.53 -43.23
C VAL A 333 27.48 0.42 -44.46
N PRO A 334 27.53 -0.69 -45.24
CA PRO A 334 26.56 -0.93 -46.30
C PRO A 334 25.19 -1.32 -45.74
N ALA A 335 24.15 -1.23 -46.55
CA ALA A 335 22.83 -1.73 -46.18
C ALA A 335 22.91 -3.22 -45.79
N GLY A 336 22.29 -3.59 -44.67
CA GLY A 336 22.28 -4.96 -44.17
C GLY A 336 23.52 -5.37 -43.36
N ALA A 337 24.54 -4.51 -43.25
CA ALA A 337 25.71 -4.74 -42.40
C ALA A 337 25.31 -4.93 -40.93
N VAL A 338 25.97 -5.85 -40.23
CA VAL A 338 25.66 -6.14 -38.83
C VAL A 338 26.30 -5.07 -37.94
N LEU A 339 25.47 -4.24 -37.32
CA LEU A 339 25.88 -3.18 -36.41
C LEU A 339 26.23 -3.71 -35.01
N GLY A 340 25.55 -4.79 -34.59
CA GLY A 340 25.67 -5.36 -33.25
C GLY A 340 24.69 -6.50 -33.02
N THR A 341 24.46 -6.84 -31.76
CA THR A 341 23.48 -7.86 -31.35
C THR A 341 22.48 -7.31 -30.34
N VAL A 342 21.24 -7.77 -30.38
CA VAL A 342 20.19 -7.42 -29.41
C VAL A 342 20.63 -7.80 -28.01
N GLY A 343 20.36 -6.93 -27.04
CA GLY A 343 20.61 -7.14 -25.63
C GLY A 343 19.58 -6.43 -24.76
N ASP A 344 19.93 -6.26 -23.49
CA ASP A 344 19.12 -5.61 -22.46
C ASP A 344 19.89 -4.45 -21.79
N THR A 345 20.96 -3.96 -22.44
CA THR A 345 21.81 -2.94 -21.85
C THR A 345 21.05 -1.63 -21.65
N GLY A 346 20.96 -1.16 -20.40
CA GLY A 346 20.19 0.04 -20.07
C GLY A 346 18.66 -0.10 -20.24
N SER A 347 18.15 -1.32 -20.45
CA SER A 347 16.71 -1.64 -20.50
C SER A 347 16.22 -2.16 -19.14
N LEU A 348 15.00 -1.79 -18.76
CA LEU A 348 14.29 -2.35 -17.60
C LEU A 348 13.22 -3.39 -18.01
N LYS A 349 13.03 -3.64 -19.32
CA LYS A 349 11.98 -4.52 -19.87
C LYS A 349 12.50 -5.90 -20.30
N GLY A 350 13.81 -6.14 -20.18
CA GLY A 350 14.50 -7.31 -20.74
C GLY A 350 15.04 -7.06 -22.16
N PRO A 351 15.45 -8.11 -22.88
CA PRO A 351 16.06 -7.99 -24.21
C PRO A 351 15.06 -7.53 -25.29
N TYR A 352 15.34 -6.41 -25.95
CA TYR A 352 14.61 -5.92 -27.12
C TYR A 352 15.48 -4.91 -27.89
N LEU A 353 15.08 -4.56 -29.12
CA LEU A 353 15.74 -3.49 -29.88
C LEU A 353 14.92 -2.19 -29.84
N TYR A 354 15.55 -1.10 -29.39
CA TYR A 354 15.00 0.23 -29.61
C TYR A 354 15.52 0.79 -30.94
N PHE A 355 14.62 1.20 -31.83
CA PHE A 355 14.94 1.74 -33.15
C PHE A 355 14.31 3.12 -33.36
N GLU A 356 15.11 4.14 -33.66
CA GLU A 356 14.64 5.50 -33.90
C GLU A 356 15.16 6.02 -35.24
N LEU A 357 14.31 6.76 -35.97
CA LEU A 357 14.67 7.47 -37.18
C LEU A 357 14.58 8.97 -36.90
N ARG A 358 15.60 9.72 -37.30
CA ARG A 358 15.63 11.17 -37.19
C ARG A 358 15.81 11.82 -38.54
N GLU A 359 15.08 12.91 -38.76
CA GLU A 359 15.24 13.82 -39.89
C GLU A 359 15.65 15.19 -39.36
N LYS A 360 16.80 15.70 -39.80
CA LYS A 360 17.36 17.01 -39.39
C LYS A 360 17.41 17.16 -37.86
N GLY A 361 17.82 16.08 -37.19
CA GLY A 361 17.94 16.01 -35.73
C GLY A 361 16.61 15.78 -34.97
N ARG A 362 15.46 15.74 -35.65
CA ARG A 362 14.15 15.51 -35.01
C ARG A 362 13.67 14.07 -35.21
N PRO A 363 13.15 13.40 -34.17
CA PRO A 363 12.57 12.06 -34.32
C PRO A 363 11.34 12.08 -35.23
N VAL A 364 11.26 11.11 -36.13
CA VAL A 364 10.13 10.90 -37.04
C VAL A 364 9.66 9.45 -36.94
N ASP A 365 8.37 9.20 -37.22
CA ASP A 365 7.82 7.85 -37.19
C ASP A 365 8.56 6.95 -38.19
N PRO A 366 9.23 5.86 -37.75
CA PRO A 366 9.92 4.96 -38.67
C PRO A 366 8.98 4.00 -39.39
N ARG A 367 7.74 3.77 -38.90
CA ARG A 367 6.81 2.78 -39.50
C ARG A 367 6.52 3.02 -40.99
N PRO A 368 6.24 4.26 -41.46
CA PRO A 368 6.01 4.53 -42.88
C PRO A 368 7.25 4.35 -43.77
N TRP A 369 8.43 4.14 -43.16
CA TRP A 369 9.69 3.94 -43.88
C TRP A 369 10.02 2.46 -44.07
N LEU A 370 9.52 1.62 -43.17
CA LEU A 370 9.73 0.17 -43.22
C LEU A 370 8.96 -0.45 -44.38
N ALA A 371 9.54 -1.49 -44.98
CA ALA A 371 8.87 -2.36 -45.93
C ALA A 371 7.73 -3.12 -45.21
N PRO A 372 6.62 -3.41 -45.91
CA PRO A 372 5.45 -4.10 -45.35
C PRO A 372 5.73 -5.53 -44.89
#